data_AF-A0A8H5NQE0-F1
#
_entry.id   AF-A0A8H5NQE0-F1
#
_cell.length_a   1.000
_cell.length_b   1.000
_cell.length_c   1.000
_cell.angle_alpha   90.00
_cell.angle_beta   90.00
_cell.angle_gamma   90.00
#
_symmetry.space_group_name_H-M   'P 1'
#
loop_
_entity.id
_entity.type
_entity.pdbx_description
1 polymer ?
#
loop_
_entity_poly.entity_id
_entity_poly.type
_entity_poly.pdbx_seq_one_letter_code
_entity_poly.pdbx_strand_id
1 'polypeptide(L)'
;MGWADSLLSFARDERVVLVTLGFATFGVVSTVFTALTIIRDDNEIPPPQPKTQYITQDTEDSLELETLEKLLDHPNYSIREVAIKILCDRAVNDSETTHILLFGITRPDYDERMRCLRALALLTGQTIGLDGLSKLNNPKAYSALVRSLELSLDDTERPSLTDSHWDEYYLRDMAERFCLMFILELANKYGASMLVKARFVEKWLAKQEWGDTPEERRRSFRDYMALKTNRIVEIVDRIKESRRGLRALERAGLMDKENSRRRIRELPDLIMEIEEETGNLPLVEQQVTRTREHSAEEQRLRRQHREAMVLNDGTRPLAREDIIEREHTSPA
;
A
#
# COMPACT_ATOMS: atom_id res chain seq x y z
N MET A 1 -49.51 61.46 64.07
CA MET A 1 -50.35 60.37 63.52
C MET A 1 -50.70 60.74 62.10
N GLY A 2 -49.99 60.25 61.08
CA GLY A 2 -50.27 60.72 59.70
C GLY A 2 -49.53 59.99 58.58
N TRP A 3 -48.44 59.28 58.85
CA TRP A 3 -47.74 58.50 57.82
C TRP A 3 -48.25 57.07 57.72
N ALA A 4 -48.56 56.42 58.85
CA ALA A 4 -49.11 55.06 58.88
C ALA A 4 -50.52 54.97 58.26
N ASP A 5 -51.40 55.93 58.57
CA ASP A 5 -52.76 55.97 58.01
C ASP A 5 -52.78 56.36 56.51
N SER A 6 -51.81 57.16 56.07
CA SER A 6 -51.62 57.50 54.66
C SER A 6 -51.09 56.29 53.86
N LEU A 7 -50.17 55.51 54.43
CA LEU A 7 -49.73 54.24 53.86
C LEU A 7 -50.85 53.19 53.82
N LEU A 8 -51.69 53.12 54.86
CA LEU A 8 -52.83 52.20 54.92
C LEU A 8 -53.93 52.55 53.92
N SER A 9 -54.21 53.84 53.71
CA SER A 9 -55.17 54.29 52.68
C SER A 9 -54.61 54.12 51.27
N PHE A 10 -53.31 54.37 51.06
CA PHE A 10 -52.62 54.10 49.80
C PHE A 10 -52.57 52.61 49.45
N ALA A 11 -52.33 51.74 50.44
CA ALA A 11 -52.36 50.27 50.26
C ALA A 11 -53.78 49.73 50.00
N ARG A 12 -54.82 50.49 50.34
CA ARG A 12 -56.23 50.14 50.13
C ARG A 12 -56.83 50.76 48.87
N ASP A 13 -56.04 51.56 48.14
CA ASP A 13 -56.40 52.06 46.82
C ASP A 13 -56.45 50.89 45.83
N GLU A 14 -57.61 50.68 45.21
CA GLU A 14 -57.85 49.59 44.25
C GLU A 14 -56.82 49.58 43.12
N ARG A 15 -56.28 50.75 42.75
CA ARG A 15 -55.23 50.87 41.73
C ARG A 15 -53.91 50.25 42.18
N VAL A 16 -53.54 50.42 43.46
CA VAL A 16 -52.32 49.85 44.03
C VAL A 16 -52.46 48.34 44.20
N VAL A 17 -53.65 47.87 44.59
CA VAL A 17 -53.96 46.42 44.66
C VAL A 17 -53.90 45.77 43.27
N LEU A 18 -54.46 46.41 42.23
CA LEU A 18 -54.40 45.89 40.86
C LEU A 18 -52.97 45.85 40.31
N VAL A 19 -52.18 46.90 40.56
CA VAL A 19 -50.78 46.96 40.13
C VAL A 19 -49.95 45.90 40.86
N THR A 20 -50.10 45.75 42.17
CA THR A 20 -49.37 44.72 42.95
C THR A 20 -49.77 43.30 42.54
N LEU A 21 -51.05 43.06 42.26
CA LEU A 21 -51.52 41.77 41.73
C LEU A 21 -50.97 41.51 40.32
N GLY A 22 -50.90 42.53 39.46
CA GLY A 22 -50.27 42.45 38.15
C GLY A 22 -48.78 42.10 38.22
N PHE A 23 -48.03 42.74 39.13
CA PHE A 23 -46.63 42.40 39.36
C PHE A 23 -46.43 41.01 39.94
N ALA A 24 -47.28 40.59 40.88
CA ALA A 24 -47.21 39.25 41.47
C ALA A 24 -47.50 38.16 40.43
N THR A 25 -48.56 38.34 39.62
CA THR A 25 -48.92 37.38 38.56
C THR A 25 -47.85 37.32 37.47
N PHE A 26 -47.31 38.46 37.04
CA PHE A 26 -46.19 38.49 36.10
C PHE A 26 -44.95 37.79 36.67
N GLY A 27 -44.64 38.02 37.94
CA GLY A 27 -43.54 37.36 38.64
C GLY A 27 -43.68 35.84 38.63
N VAL A 28 -44.86 35.32 38.96
CA VAL A 28 -45.15 33.87 38.95
C VAL A 28 -45.04 33.29 37.55
N VAL A 29 -45.64 33.93 36.54
CA VAL A 29 -45.58 33.43 35.15
C VAL A 29 -44.14 33.41 34.64
N SER A 30 -43.37 34.47 34.93
CA SER A 30 -41.97 34.57 34.54
C SER A 30 -41.08 33.52 35.22
N THR A 31 -41.34 33.21 36.50
CA THR A 31 -40.62 32.14 37.20
C THR A 31 -40.97 30.75 36.68
N VAL A 32 -42.24 30.50 36.36
CA VAL A 32 -42.65 29.23 35.73
C VAL A 32 -42.00 29.07 34.35
N PHE A 33 -41.94 30.14 33.56
CA PHE A 33 -41.35 30.10 32.23
C PHE A 33 -39.84 29.84 32.28
N THR A 34 -39.12 30.51 33.19
CA THR A 34 -37.68 30.27 33.38
C THR A 34 -37.41 28.86 33.93
N ALA A 35 -38.18 28.40 34.92
CA ALA A 35 -38.03 27.04 35.45
C ALA A 35 -38.28 25.97 34.37
N LEU A 36 -39.30 26.13 33.53
CA LEU A 36 -39.57 25.20 32.43
C LEU A 36 -38.49 25.24 31.35
N THR A 37 -37.92 26.42 31.08
CA THR A 37 -36.81 26.55 30.12
C THR A 37 -35.57 25.84 30.65
N ILE A 38 -35.23 26.04 31.92
CA ILE A 38 -34.11 25.34 32.57
C ILE A 38 -34.32 23.82 32.54
N ILE A 39 -35.51 23.34 32.92
CA ILE A 39 -35.81 21.90 32.89
C ILE A 39 -35.77 21.36 31.46
N ARG A 40 -36.26 22.08 30.47
CA ARG A 40 -36.19 21.66 29.06
C ARG A 40 -34.74 21.54 28.60
N ASP A 41 -33.94 22.55 28.86
CA ASP A 41 -32.55 22.62 28.42
C ASP A 41 -31.70 21.57 29.16
N ASP A 42 -31.97 21.33 30.45
CA ASP A 42 -31.32 20.27 31.25
C ASP A 42 -31.71 18.85 30.82
N ASN A 43 -32.89 18.68 30.20
CA ASN A 43 -33.38 17.38 29.72
C ASN A 43 -33.24 17.20 28.19
N GLU A 44 -32.65 18.17 27.49
CA GLU A 44 -32.36 18.02 26.08
C GLU A 44 -31.24 16.98 25.93
N ILE A 45 -31.62 15.75 25.53
CA ILE A 45 -30.65 14.70 25.23
C ILE A 45 -30.04 15.06 23.87
N PRO A 46 -28.77 15.51 23.80
CA PRO A 46 -28.15 15.79 22.52
C PRO A 46 -28.19 14.51 21.68
N PRO A 47 -28.48 14.60 20.36
CA PRO A 47 -28.48 13.42 19.51
C PRO A 47 -27.14 12.71 19.70
N PRO A 48 -27.14 11.38 19.93
CA PRO A 48 -25.91 10.66 20.18
C PRO A 48 -24.97 10.94 19.00
N GLN A 49 -23.83 11.58 19.26
CA GLN A 49 -22.82 11.77 18.24
C GLN A 49 -22.55 10.38 17.65
N PRO A 50 -22.55 10.22 16.31
CA PRO A 50 -22.29 8.92 15.71
C PRO A 50 -20.94 8.49 16.25
N LYS A 51 -20.94 7.40 17.04
CA LYS A 51 -19.70 6.78 17.50
C LYS A 51 -18.84 6.64 16.25
N THR A 52 -17.61 7.15 16.29
CA THR A 52 -16.63 6.91 15.25
C THR A 52 -16.48 5.40 15.13
N GLN A 53 -17.24 4.79 14.21
CA GLN A 53 -17.02 3.41 13.86
C GLN A 53 -15.65 3.40 13.21
N TYR A 54 -14.67 2.90 13.95
CA TYR A 54 -13.36 2.63 13.39
C TYR A 54 -13.59 1.69 12.21
N ILE A 55 -13.20 2.15 11.02
CA ILE A 55 -13.25 1.35 9.80
C ILE A 55 -12.34 0.16 10.06
N THR A 56 -12.95 -0.96 10.41
CA THR A 56 -12.27 -2.25 10.54
C THR A 56 -12.03 -2.80 9.16
N GLN A 57 -11.07 -3.70 9.01
CA GLN A 57 -10.79 -4.24 7.69
C GLN A 57 -11.95 -5.05 7.11
N ASP A 58 -12.77 -5.67 7.97
CA ASP A 58 -14.01 -6.32 7.56
C ASP A 58 -14.97 -5.31 6.89
N THR A 59 -14.94 -4.03 7.32
CA THR A 59 -15.73 -2.97 6.68
C THR A 59 -15.13 -2.51 5.34
N GLU A 60 -13.82 -2.56 5.15
CA GLU A 60 -13.18 -2.29 3.85
C GLU A 60 -13.43 -3.43 2.85
N ASP A 61 -13.36 -4.68 3.31
CA ASP A 61 -13.62 -5.89 2.52
C ASP A 61 -15.11 -6.01 2.14
N SER A 62 -16.02 -5.51 3.00
CA SER A 62 -17.46 -5.47 2.75
C SER A 62 -17.89 -4.38 1.75
N LEU A 63 -16.98 -3.49 1.32
CA LEU A 63 -17.32 -2.49 0.31
C LEU A 63 -17.63 -3.19 -1.02
N GLU A 64 -18.80 -2.90 -1.58
CA GLU A 64 -19.16 -3.39 -2.91
C GLU A 64 -18.21 -2.81 -3.97
N LEU A 65 -17.93 -3.59 -5.03
CA LEU A 65 -17.03 -3.16 -6.11
C LEU A 65 -17.53 -1.88 -6.80
N GLU A 66 -18.85 -1.74 -6.97
CA GLU A 66 -19.47 -0.53 -7.52
C GLU A 66 -19.22 0.71 -6.65
N THR A 67 -19.13 0.51 -5.32
CA THR A 67 -18.81 1.61 -4.39
C THR A 67 -17.34 2.00 -4.53
N LEU A 68 -16.44 1.03 -4.63
CA LEU A 68 -15.03 1.31 -4.89
C LEU A 68 -14.82 2.03 -6.22
N GLU A 69 -15.53 1.64 -7.28
CA GLU A 69 -15.49 2.31 -8.58
C GLU A 69 -15.87 3.79 -8.47
N LYS A 70 -16.95 4.11 -7.76
CA LYS A 70 -17.34 5.51 -7.50
C LYS A 70 -16.31 6.27 -6.67
N LEU A 71 -15.65 5.61 -5.71
CA LEU A 71 -14.59 6.23 -4.91
C LEU A 71 -13.32 6.47 -5.71
N LEU A 72 -13.01 5.61 -6.69
CA LEU A 72 -11.91 5.78 -7.63
C LEU A 72 -12.13 6.96 -8.58
N ASP A 73 -13.38 7.27 -8.94
CA ASP A 73 -13.74 8.43 -9.76
C ASP A 73 -13.91 9.73 -8.95
N HIS A 74 -13.75 9.68 -7.62
CA HIS A 74 -13.98 10.82 -6.77
C HIS A 74 -12.96 11.95 -7.05
N PRO A 75 -13.36 13.25 -7.11
CA PRO A 75 -12.44 14.34 -7.43
C PRO A 75 -11.34 14.54 -6.40
N ASN A 76 -11.60 14.21 -5.14
CA ASN A 76 -10.61 14.28 -4.06
C ASN A 76 -9.57 13.16 -4.18
N TYR A 77 -8.30 13.56 -4.35
CA TYR A 77 -7.15 12.66 -4.46
C TYR A 77 -7.02 11.71 -3.27
N SER A 78 -7.22 12.18 -2.04
CA SER A 78 -7.06 11.35 -0.84
C SER A 78 -8.07 10.21 -0.79
N ILE A 79 -9.30 10.45 -1.27
CA ILE A 79 -10.33 9.41 -1.35
C ILE A 79 -9.97 8.38 -2.41
N ARG A 80 -9.53 8.83 -3.60
CA ARG A 80 -9.07 7.91 -4.66
C ARG A 80 -7.89 7.07 -4.21
N GLU A 81 -6.91 7.67 -3.52
CA GLU A 81 -5.71 6.97 -3.06
C GLU A 81 -6.07 5.86 -2.05
N VAL A 82 -6.98 6.13 -1.12
CA VAL A 82 -7.48 5.12 -0.17
C VAL A 82 -8.24 4.02 -0.90
N ALA A 83 -9.11 4.37 -1.86
CA ALA A 83 -9.84 3.40 -2.68
C ALA A 83 -8.89 2.49 -3.49
N ILE A 84 -7.83 3.05 -4.09
CA ILE A 84 -6.78 2.28 -4.78
C ILE A 84 -6.11 1.31 -3.80
N LYS A 85 -5.76 1.75 -2.60
CA LYS A 85 -5.12 0.89 -1.59
C LYS A 85 -6.02 -0.26 -1.18
N ILE A 86 -7.31 0.00 -0.92
CA ILE A 86 -8.29 -1.05 -0.57
C ILE A 86 -8.43 -2.05 -1.73
N LEU A 87 -8.57 -1.56 -2.96
CA LEU A 87 -8.67 -2.41 -4.15
C LEU A 87 -7.42 -3.28 -4.33
N CYS A 88 -6.23 -2.69 -4.21
CA CYS A 88 -4.96 -3.40 -4.35
C CYS A 88 -4.79 -4.46 -3.25
N ASP A 89 -5.12 -4.14 -2.00
CA ASP A 89 -5.03 -5.09 -0.88
C ASP A 89 -5.98 -6.29 -1.09
N ARG A 90 -7.21 -6.04 -1.54
CA ARG A 90 -8.17 -7.10 -1.88
C ARG A 90 -7.66 -7.98 -3.03
N ALA A 91 -7.17 -7.36 -4.10
CA ALA A 91 -6.69 -8.07 -5.29
C ALA A 91 -5.42 -8.89 -5.05
N VAL A 92 -4.51 -8.43 -4.18
CA VAL A 92 -3.29 -9.19 -3.81
C VAL A 92 -3.61 -10.41 -2.97
N ASN A 93 -4.66 -10.32 -2.13
CA ASN A 93 -5.09 -11.44 -1.29
C ASN A 93 -5.98 -12.44 -2.05
N ASP A 94 -6.57 -12.05 -3.17
CA ASP A 94 -7.30 -12.96 -4.04
C ASP A 94 -6.38 -13.75 -4.99
N SER A 95 -6.32 -15.06 -4.77
CA SER A 95 -5.52 -15.97 -5.60
C SER A 95 -6.06 -16.07 -7.03
N GLU A 96 -7.36 -15.87 -7.26
CA GLU A 96 -7.96 -15.97 -8.58
C GLU A 96 -7.55 -14.77 -9.45
N THR A 97 -7.66 -13.55 -8.90
CA THR A 97 -7.17 -12.32 -9.54
C THR A 97 -5.69 -12.43 -9.92
N THR A 98 -4.84 -12.87 -8.99
CA THR A 98 -3.40 -13.06 -9.27
C THR A 98 -3.18 -14.08 -10.40
N HIS A 99 -3.94 -15.17 -10.41
CA HIS A 99 -3.86 -16.18 -11.47
C HIS A 99 -4.31 -15.64 -12.83
N ILE A 100 -5.39 -14.86 -12.89
CA ILE A 100 -5.89 -14.21 -14.11
C ILE A 100 -4.84 -13.24 -14.66
N LEU A 101 -4.23 -12.41 -13.81
CA LEU A 101 -3.19 -11.47 -14.23
C LEU A 101 -1.94 -12.19 -14.75
N LEU A 102 -1.48 -13.23 -14.05
CA LEU A 102 -0.35 -14.06 -14.50
C LEU A 102 -0.66 -14.82 -15.80
N PHE A 103 -1.90 -15.25 -16.01
CA PHE A 103 -2.32 -15.85 -17.26
C PHE A 103 -2.36 -14.81 -18.39
N GLY A 104 -2.89 -13.62 -18.13
CA GLY A 104 -2.99 -12.51 -19.09
C GLY A 104 -1.63 -12.07 -19.65
N ILE A 105 -0.57 -12.06 -18.84
CA ILE A 105 0.79 -11.75 -19.34
C ILE A 105 1.39 -12.83 -20.26
N THR A 106 0.80 -14.03 -20.30
CA THR A 106 1.25 -15.10 -21.22
C THR A 106 0.54 -15.08 -22.58
N ARG A 107 -0.40 -14.15 -22.76
CA ARG A 107 -1.21 -14.03 -23.98
C ARG A 107 -0.42 -13.35 -25.11
N PRO A 108 -0.63 -13.72 -26.38
CA PRO A 108 0.06 -13.11 -27.51
C PRO A 108 -0.40 -11.69 -27.81
N ASP A 109 -1.56 -11.26 -27.31
CA ASP A 109 -2.03 -9.88 -27.47
C ASP A 109 -1.23 -8.90 -26.61
N TYR A 110 -0.60 -7.92 -27.24
CA TYR A 110 0.27 -6.94 -26.57
C TYR A 110 -0.51 -6.07 -25.57
N ASP A 111 -1.70 -5.60 -25.97
CA ASP A 111 -2.49 -4.69 -25.14
C ASP A 111 -3.04 -5.40 -23.90
N GLU A 112 -3.46 -6.66 -24.02
CA GLU A 112 -3.82 -7.51 -22.89
C GLU A 112 -2.62 -7.72 -21.94
N ARG A 113 -1.44 -8.10 -22.45
CA ARG A 113 -0.24 -8.26 -21.63
C ARG A 113 0.13 -6.97 -20.89
N MET A 114 0.15 -5.84 -21.60
CA MET A 114 0.50 -4.55 -21.04
C MET A 114 -0.47 -4.13 -19.93
N ARG A 115 -1.78 -4.33 -20.14
CA ARG A 115 -2.80 -4.08 -19.10
C ARG A 115 -2.55 -4.94 -17.86
N CYS A 116 -2.29 -6.23 -18.03
CA CYS A 116 -1.99 -7.13 -16.91
C CYS A 116 -0.68 -6.78 -16.20
N LEU A 117 0.38 -6.42 -16.92
CA LEU A 117 1.67 -5.99 -16.33
C LEU A 117 1.53 -4.69 -15.54
N ARG A 118 0.78 -3.71 -16.06
CA ARG A 118 0.50 -2.46 -15.35
C ARG A 118 -0.33 -2.71 -14.09
N ALA A 119 -1.35 -3.56 -14.19
CA ALA A 119 -2.15 -3.95 -13.04
C ALA A 119 -1.28 -4.63 -11.98
N LEU A 120 -0.45 -5.60 -12.36
CA LEU A 120 0.51 -6.23 -11.45
C LEU A 120 1.45 -5.20 -10.81
N ALA A 121 1.96 -4.23 -11.58
CA ALA A 121 2.89 -3.24 -11.07
C ALA A 121 2.21 -2.28 -10.08
N LEU A 122 0.94 -1.96 -10.31
CA LEU A 122 0.12 -1.19 -9.36
C LEU A 122 -0.11 -1.99 -8.08
N LEU A 123 -0.44 -3.29 -8.20
CA LEU A 123 -0.68 -4.17 -7.06
C LEU A 123 0.56 -4.30 -6.18
N THR A 124 1.73 -4.59 -6.76
CA THR A 124 2.97 -4.75 -6.00
C THR A 124 3.59 -3.43 -5.56
N GLY A 125 3.37 -2.35 -6.32
CA GLY A 125 3.94 -1.03 -6.06
C GLY A 125 3.18 -0.24 -5.00
N GLN A 126 1.87 -0.46 -4.83
CA GLN A 126 1.08 0.18 -3.75
C GLN A 126 1.23 -0.57 -2.42
N THR A 127 1.67 -1.83 -2.44
CA THR A 127 2.02 -2.61 -1.25
C THR A 127 3.48 -2.38 -0.83
N ILE A 128 3.92 -1.11 -0.77
CA ILE A 128 5.28 -0.77 -0.33
C ILE A 128 5.51 -1.36 1.06
N GLY A 129 6.37 -2.38 1.14
CA GLY A 129 6.75 -3.07 2.38
C GLY A 129 5.93 -4.32 2.71
N LEU A 130 4.88 -4.67 1.97
CA LEU A 130 3.99 -5.80 2.24
C LEU A 130 4.03 -6.87 1.15
N ASP A 131 3.70 -8.08 1.55
CA ASP A 131 3.78 -9.40 0.88
C ASP A 131 3.30 -9.57 -0.58
N GLY A 132 2.95 -8.51 -1.32
CA GLY A 132 2.56 -8.65 -2.74
C GLY A 132 3.62 -9.35 -3.60
N LEU A 133 4.90 -9.04 -3.36
CA LEU A 133 6.01 -9.71 -4.05
C LEU A 133 6.21 -11.16 -3.57
N SER A 134 5.86 -11.49 -2.32
CA SER A 134 5.98 -12.86 -1.81
C SER A 134 4.95 -13.79 -2.44
N LYS A 135 3.74 -13.28 -2.76
CA LYS A 135 2.73 -14.02 -3.53
C LYS A 135 3.20 -14.38 -4.96
N LEU A 136 4.03 -13.52 -5.56
CA LEU A 136 4.64 -13.78 -6.88
C LEU A 136 5.85 -14.71 -6.81
N ASN A 137 6.33 -15.07 -5.62
CA ASN A 137 7.48 -15.97 -5.45
C ASN A 137 7.11 -17.45 -5.64
N ASN A 138 6.60 -17.80 -6.82
CA ASN A 138 6.15 -19.14 -7.13
C ASN A 138 6.55 -19.53 -8.58
N PRO A 139 6.73 -20.82 -8.88
CA PRO A 139 7.24 -21.26 -10.18
C PRO A 139 6.35 -20.86 -11.36
N LYS A 140 5.02 -20.72 -11.14
CA LYS A 140 4.08 -20.30 -12.20
C LYS A 140 4.31 -18.84 -12.58
N ALA A 141 4.51 -17.96 -11.60
CA ALA A 141 4.78 -16.54 -11.82
C ALA A 141 6.10 -16.33 -12.57
N TYR A 142 7.20 -16.97 -12.15
CA TYR A 142 8.46 -16.90 -12.90
C TYR A 142 8.30 -17.42 -14.33
N SER A 143 7.60 -18.54 -14.54
CA SER A 143 7.34 -19.06 -15.89
C SER A 143 6.49 -18.11 -16.73
N ALA A 144 5.51 -17.42 -16.13
CA ALA A 144 4.65 -16.46 -16.81
C ALA A 144 5.43 -15.19 -17.21
N LEU A 145 6.27 -14.66 -16.31
CA LEU A 145 7.15 -13.52 -16.61
C LEU A 145 8.16 -13.86 -17.72
N VAL A 146 8.81 -15.03 -17.66
CA VAL A 146 9.72 -15.48 -18.71
C VAL A 146 8.99 -15.70 -20.04
N ARG A 147 7.75 -16.18 -19.99
CA ARG A 147 6.93 -16.34 -21.20
C ARG A 147 6.54 -14.99 -21.80
N SER A 148 6.17 -14.01 -20.98
CA SER A 148 5.88 -12.65 -21.42
C SER A 148 7.12 -12.03 -22.09
N LEU A 149 8.30 -12.18 -21.48
CA LEU A 149 9.57 -11.76 -22.08
C LEU A 149 9.86 -12.45 -23.42
N GLU A 150 9.60 -13.76 -23.51
CA GLU A 150 9.77 -14.50 -24.75
C GLU A 150 8.87 -13.97 -25.88
N LEU A 151 7.65 -13.55 -25.56
CA LEU A 151 6.74 -12.91 -26.52
C LEU A 151 7.23 -11.51 -26.92
N SER A 152 7.82 -10.76 -25.98
CA SER A 152 8.39 -9.44 -26.26
C SER A 152 9.54 -9.44 -27.25
N LEU A 153 10.16 -10.59 -27.52
CA LEU A 153 11.20 -10.72 -28.55
C LEU A 153 10.69 -10.48 -29.97
N ASP A 154 9.39 -10.63 -30.19
CA ASP A 154 8.74 -10.53 -31.50
C ASP A 154 7.87 -9.26 -31.62
N ASP A 155 7.70 -8.49 -30.53
CA ASP A 155 6.89 -7.26 -30.51
C ASP A 155 7.61 -6.07 -31.17
N THR A 156 8.93 -5.99 -31.01
CA THR A 156 9.77 -4.88 -31.52
C THR A 156 11.06 -5.40 -32.13
N GLU A 157 11.65 -4.62 -33.04
CA GLU A 157 13.00 -4.88 -33.54
C GLU A 157 13.99 -4.96 -32.37
N ARG A 158 14.84 -5.98 -32.39
CA ARG A 158 15.77 -6.24 -31.31
C ARG A 158 16.92 -5.26 -31.40
N PRO A 159 17.31 -4.59 -30.30
CA PRO A 159 18.46 -3.73 -30.35
C PRO A 159 19.72 -4.57 -30.44
N SER A 160 20.62 -4.22 -31.36
CA SER A 160 21.93 -4.82 -31.44
C SER A 160 22.73 -4.53 -30.18
N LEU A 161 23.30 -5.57 -29.57
CA LEU A 161 24.10 -5.48 -28.34
C LEU A 161 25.61 -5.52 -28.60
N THR A 162 26.02 -5.36 -29.86
CA THR A 162 27.44 -5.41 -30.25
C THR A 162 28.18 -4.13 -29.90
N ASP A 163 27.48 -2.98 -29.84
CA ASP A 163 28.08 -1.72 -29.38
C ASP A 163 28.17 -1.69 -27.86
N SER A 164 29.40 -1.64 -27.37
CA SER A 164 29.69 -1.65 -25.95
C SER A 164 29.46 -0.32 -25.23
N HIS A 165 29.43 0.80 -25.96
CA HIS A 165 29.29 2.15 -25.37
C HIS A 165 27.85 2.66 -25.40
N TRP A 166 26.98 1.98 -26.12
CA TRP A 166 25.57 2.33 -26.25
C TRP A 166 24.70 1.51 -25.29
N ASP A 167 24.01 2.17 -24.35
CA ASP A 167 23.04 1.51 -23.47
C ASP A 167 21.63 1.59 -24.06
N GLU A 168 21.21 0.49 -24.66
CA GLU A 168 19.91 0.34 -25.31
C GLU A 168 18.76 0.10 -24.34
N TYR A 169 19.04 -0.11 -23.06
CA TYR A 169 18.07 -0.57 -22.08
C TYR A 169 16.83 0.33 -21.98
N TYR A 170 17.01 1.65 -22.07
CA TYR A 170 15.91 2.62 -21.98
C TYR A 170 15.01 2.65 -23.22
N LEU A 171 15.48 2.13 -24.36
CA LEU A 171 14.74 2.02 -25.61
C LEU A 171 13.95 0.72 -25.73
N ARG A 172 14.18 -0.24 -24.82
CA ARG A 172 13.42 -1.49 -24.77
C ARG A 172 11.95 -1.23 -24.51
N ASP A 173 11.11 -2.13 -25.04
CA ASP A 173 9.67 -2.06 -24.89
C ASP A 173 9.24 -2.01 -23.41
N MET A 174 8.12 -1.34 -23.15
CA MET A 174 7.62 -1.17 -21.79
C MET A 174 7.22 -2.50 -21.13
N ALA A 175 6.65 -3.46 -21.88
CA ALA A 175 6.25 -4.75 -21.33
C ALA A 175 7.49 -5.55 -20.90
N GLU A 176 8.54 -5.49 -21.72
CA GLU A 176 9.83 -6.08 -21.41
C GLU A 176 10.44 -5.46 -20.14
N ARG A 177 10.44 -4.12 -20.06
CA ARG A 177 10.96 -3.39 -18.90
C ARG A 177 10.19 -3.70 -17.60
N PHE A 178 8.87 -3.90 -17.67
CA PHE A 178 8.08 -4.36 -16.52
C PHE A 178 8.48 -5.78 -16.09
N CYS A 179 8.62 -6.71 -17.04
CA CYS A 179 9.03 -8.06 -16.70
C CYS A 179 10.43 -8.09 -16.06
N LEU A 180 11.39 -7.32 -16.60
CA LEU A 180 12.74 -7.20 -16.03
C LEU A 180 12.72 -6.54 -14.64
N MET A 181 11.82 -5.57 -14.40
CA MET A 181 11.60 -5.00 -13.07
C MET A 181 11.20 -6.08 -12.06
N PHE A 182 10.13 -6.83 -12.34
CA PHE A 182 9.64 -7.89 -11.45
C PHE A 182 10.69 -8.96 -11.20
N ILE A 183 11.38 -9.41 -12.26
CA ILE A 183 12.41 -10.43 -12.16
C ILE A 183 13.57 -9.95 -11.28
N LEU A 184 14.01 -8.71 -11.43
CA LEU A 184 15.08 -8.14 -10.60
C LEU A 184 14.65 -8.06 -9.12
N GLU A 185 13.45 -7.55 -8.85
CA GLU A 185 12.91 -7.46 -7.49
C GLU A 185 12.81 -8.84 -6.83
N LEU A 186 12.28 -9.82 -7.56
CA LEU A 186 12.19 -11.21 -7.12
C LEU A 186 13.57 -11.84 -6.91
N ALA A 187 14.52 -11.62 -7.82
CA ALA A 187 15.87 -12.17 -7.73
C ALA A 187 16.67 -11.54 -6.58
N ASN A 188 16.49 -10.25 -6.32
CA ASN A 188 17.14 -9.56 -5.20
C ASN A 188 16.60 -10.05 -3.85
N LYS A 189 15.31 -10.39 -3.75
CA LYS A 189 14.70 -10.83 -2.49
C LYS A 189 14.80 -12.33 -2.22
N TYR A 190 14.65 -13.17 -3.25
CA TYR A 190 14.54 -14.63 -3.12
C TYR A 190 15.65 -15.42 -3.84
N GLY A 191 16.57 -14.72 -4.52
CA GLY A 191 17.63 -15.33 -5.31
C GLY A 191 17.20 -15.72 -6.73
N ALA A 192 18.17 -16.13 -7.55
CA ALA A 192 17.96 -16.43 -8.97
C ALA A 192 17.56 -17.88 -9.27
N SER A 193 17.43 -18.75 -8.26
CA SER A 193 17.25 -20.20 -8.45
C SER A 193 15.98 -20.56 -9.23
N MET A 194 14.85 -19.94 -8.91
CA MET A 194 13.57 -20.14 -9.61
C MET A 194 13.55 -19.53 -11.00
N LEU A 195 14.22 -18.39 -11.18
CA LEU A 195 14.39 -17.76 -12.48
C LEU A 195 15.17 -18.67 -13.46
N VAL A 196 16.23 -19.30 -12.97
CA VAL A 196 17.01 -20.29 -13.75
C VAL A 196 16.16 -21.53 -14.05
N LYS A 197 15.36 -22.02 -13.09
CA LYS A 197 14.42 -23.13 -13.33
C LYS A 197 13.38 -22.79 -14.40
N ALA A 198 12.91 -21.55 -14.45
CA ALA A 198 11.98 -21.04 -15.47
C ALA A 198 12.62 -20.86 -16.87
N ARG A 199 13.93 -21.14 -17.00
CA ARG A 199 14.70 -21.05 -18.25
C ARG A 199 14.80 -19.65 -18.82
N PHE A 200 14.89 -18.62 -17.97
CA PHE A 200 15.10 -17.23 -18.38
C PHE A 200 16.30 -17.08 -19.34
N VAL A 201 17.41 -17.76 -19.01
CA VAL A 201 18.63 -17.70 -19.81
C VAL A 201 18.38 -18.25 -21.21
N GLU A 202 17.81 -19.45 -21.32
CA GLU A 202 17.63 -20.12 -22.61
C GLU A 202 16.48 -19.53 -23.44
N LYS A 203 15.40 -19.06 -22.80
CA LYS A 203 14.20 -18.58 -23.49
C LYS A 203 14.27 -17.13 -23.94
N TRP A 204 15.02 -16.28 -23.23
CA TRP A 204 15.04 -14.86 -23.48
C TRP A 204 16.46 -14.29 -23.60
N LEU A 205 17.30 -14.45 -22.57
CA LEU A 205 18.64 -13.81 -22.55
C LEU A 205 19.49 -14.27 -23.72
N ALA A 206 19.49 -15.58 -24.00
CA ALA A 206 20.27 -16.16 -25.08
C ALA A 206 19.78 -15.78 -26.48
N LYS A 207 18.53 -15.30 -26.62
CA LYS A 207 17.94 -14.94 -27.92
C LYS A 207 18.16 -13.48 -28.29
N GLN A 208 18.77 -12.68 -27.42
CA GLN A 208 19.17 -11.31 -27.73
C GLN A 208 20.29 -11.29 -28.79
N GLU A 209 20.43 -10.15 -29.47
CA GLU A 209 21.41 -9.94 -30.55
C GLU A 209 22.81 -9.63 -29.99
N TRP A 210 23.45 -10.67 -29.44
CA TRP A 210 24.81 -10.58 -28.91
C TRP A 210 25.90 -10.60 -29.99
N GLY A 211 25.56 -10.85 -31.26
CA GLY A 211 26.49 -11.06 -32.37
C GLY A 211 26.27 -12.40 -33.09
N ASP A 212 26.79 -12.50 -34.32
CA ASP A 212 26.53 -13.63 -35.22
C ASP A 212 27.44 -14.84 -34.95
N THR A 213 28.67 -14.58 -34.49
CA THR A 213 29.66 -15.63 -34.21
C THR A 213 29.70 -15.95 -32.71
N PRO A 214 30.02 -17.21 -32.34
CA PRO A 214 30.06 -17.59 -30.92
C PRO A 214 31.16 -16.85 -30.15
N GLU A 215 32.26 -16.45 -30.79
CA GLU A 215 33.33 -15.66 -30.17
C GLU A 215 32.89 -14.21 -29.94
N GLU A 216 32.25 -13.59 -30.93
CA GLU A 216 31.71 -12.23 -30.83
C GLU A 216 30.64 -12.15 -29.76
N ARG A 217 29.69 -13.10 -29.75
CA ARG A 217 28.66 -13.22 -28.73
C ARG A 217 29.22 -13.24 -27.31
N ARG A 218 30.30 -13.99 -27.06
CA ARG A 218 30.94 -14.05 -25.74
C ARG A 218 31.68 -12.76 -25.41
N ARG A 219 32.27 -12.10 -26.41
CA ARG A 219 32.95 -10.81 -26.24
C ARG A 219 31.94 -9.72 -25.90
N SER A 220 30.92 -9.52 -26.73
CA SER A 220 29.87 -8.53 -26.52
C SER A 220 29.14 -8.76 -25.21
N PHE A 221 28.82 -10.01 -24.85
CA PHE A 221 28.25 -10.30 -23.53
C PHE A 221 29.17 -9.91 -22.38
N ARG A 222 30.47 -10.21 -22.49
CA ARG A 222 31.47 -9.84 -21.47
C ARG A 222 31.60 -8.32 -21.33
N ASP A 223 31.70 -7.62 -22.46
CA ASP A 223 31.88 -6.17 -22.51
C ASP A 223 30.62 -5.46 -21.99
N TYR A 224 29.42 -5.94 -22.38
CA TYR A 224 28.15 -5.48 -21.83
C TYR A 224 28.11 -5.59 -20.31
N MET A 225 28.48 -6.75 -19.75
CA MET A 225 28.48 -6.98 -18.30
C MET A 225 29.54 -6.16 -17.56
N ALA A 226 30.61 -5.73 -18.23
CA ALA A 226 31.68 -4.95 -17.63
C ALA A 226 31.42 -3.43 -17.67
N LEU A 227 30.72 -2.96 -18.71
CA LEU A 227 30.60 -1.53 -19.01
C LEU A 227 29.21 -0.96 -18.72
N LYS A 228 28.16 -1.76 -18.63
CA LYS A 228 26.79 -1.29 -18.40
C LYS A 228 26.34 -1.53 -16.95
N THR A 229 25.47 -0.66 -16.47
CA THR A 229 24.86 -0.72 -15.12
C THR A 229 23.35 -0.63 -15.23
N ASN A 230 22.74 -1.65 -15.85
CA ASN A 230 21.29 -1.74 -16.04
C ASN A 230 20.73 -3.02 -15.40
N ARG A 231 19.40 -3.13 -15.34
CA ARG A 231 18.72 -4.25 -14.65
C ARG A 231 19.12 -5.62 -15.21
N ILE A 232 19.48 -5.71 -16.49
CA ILE A 232 19.91 -6.98 -17.10
C ILE A 232 21.23 -7.43 -16.48
N VAL A 233 22.20 -6.51 -16.30
CA VAL A 233 23.49 -6.81 -15.65
C VAL A 233 23.25 -7.28 -14.22
N GLU A 234 22.42 -6.57 -13.45
CA GLU A 234 22.09 -6.95 -12.08
C GLU A 234 21.44 -8.33 -11.99
N ILE A 235 20.45 -8.64 -12.85
CA ILE A 235 19.82 -9.96 -12.90
C ILE A 235 20.86 -11.04 -13.23
N VAL A 236 21.74 -10.78 -14.20
CA VAL A 236 22.77 -11.74 -14.62
C VAL A 236 23.79 -11.96 -13.50
N ASP A 237 24.14 -10.94 -12.73
CA ASP A 237 25.03 -11.09 -11.58
C ASP A 237 24.39 -11.95 -10.48
N ARG A 238 23.09 -11.78 -10.20
CA ARG A 238 22.34 -12.72 -9.34
C ARG A 238 22.32 -14.16 -9.88
N ILE A 239 22.25 -14.33 -11.20
CA ILE A 239 22.32 -15.66 -11.82
C ILE A 239 23.72 -16.29 -11.65
N LYS A 240 24.80 -15.49 -11.70
CA LYS A 240 26.18 -15.97 -11.52
C LYS A 240 26.46 -16.43 -10.09
N GLU A 241 25.69 -15.98 -9.11
CA GLU A 241 25.78 -16.43 -7.71
C GLU A 241 25.36 -17.91 -7.55
N SER A 242 24.59 -18.47 -8.49
CA SER A 242 24.16 -19.88 -8.44
C SER A 242 24.91 -20.77 -9.45
N ARG A 243 25.37 -21.95 -9.01
CA ARG A 243 26.00 -22.97 -9.88
C ARG A 243 25.09 -23.37 -11.04
N ARG A 244 23.77 -23.42 -10.82
CA ARG A 244 22.79 -23.74 -11.87
C ARG A 244 22.71 -22.62 -12.91
N GLY A 245 22.80 -21.37 -12.46
CA GLY A 245 22.84 -20.19 -13.33
C GLY A 245 24.09 -20.14 -14.19
N LEU A 246 25.26 -20.38 -13.60
CA LEU A 246 26.53 -20.47 -14.33
C LEU A 246 26.50 -21.57 -15.41
N ARG A 247 25.95 -22.75 -15.10
CA ARG A 247 25.75 -23.83 -16.08
C ARG A 247 24.73 -23.47 -17.16
N ALA A 248 23.70 -22.69 -16.84
CA ALA A 248 22.74 -22.22 -17.84
C ALA A 248 23.38 -21.24 -18.82
N LEU A 249 24.20 -20.31 -18.32
CA LEU A 249 24.97 -19.37 -19.15
C LEU A 249 26.02 -20.07 -20.02
N GLU A 250 26.69 -21.11 -19.50
CA GLU A 250 27.60 -21.97 -20.29
C GLU A 250 26.84 -22.70 -21.42
N ARG A 251 25.71 -23.35 -21.09
CA ARG A 251 24.88 -24.07 -22.08
C ARG A 251 24.31 -23.15 -23.16
N ALA A 252 24.02 -21.90 -22.81
CA ALA A 252 23.55 -20.87 -23.74
C ALA A 252 24.66 -20.22 -24.58
N GLY A 253 25.92 -20.63 -24.41
CA GLY A 253 27.07 -20.11 -25.15
C GLY A 253 27.46 -18.68 -24.80
N LEU A 254 26.95 -18.13 -23.70
CA LEU A 254 27.24 -16.76 -23.24
C LEU A 254 28.53 -16.69 -22.41
N MET A 255 28.97 -17.82 -21.84
CA MET A 255 30.23 -17.91 -21.09
C MET A 255 31.06 -19.13 -21.51
N ASP A 256 32.38 -19.01 -21.36
CA ASP A 256 33.31 -20.12 -21.59
C ASP A 256 33.28 -21.16 -20.47
N LYS A 257 33.60 -22.41 -20.82
CA LYS A 257 33.71 -23.52 -19.87
C LYS A 257 34.77 -23.29 -18.79
N GLU A 258 35.87 -22.62 -19.14
CA GLU A 258 36.94 -22.32 -18.19
C GLU A 258 36.51 -21.25 -17.19
N ASN A 259 35.90 -20.17 -17.67
CA ASN A 259 35.42 -19.07 -16.84
C ASN A 259 34.30 -19.53 -15.90
N SER A 260 33.36 -20.33 -16.39
CA SER A 260 32.31 -20.94 -15.56
C SER A 260 32.89 -21.87 -14.50
N ARG A 261 33.85 -22.76 -14.85
CA ARG A 261 34.49 -23.65 -13.88
C ARG A 261 35.29 -22.91 -12.80
N ARG A 262 35.99 -21.83 -13.16
CA ARG A 262 36.70 -20.98 -12.19
C ARG A 262 35.71 -20.36 -11.19
N ARG A 263 34.67 -19.70 -11.68
CA ARG A 263 33.58 -19.14 -10.86
C ARG A 263 32.89 -20.18 -9.97
N ILE A 264 32.63 -21.38 -10.48
CA ILE A 264 32.01 -22.47 -9.72
C ILE A 264 32.88 -22.92 -8.54
N ARG A 265 34.22 -22.89 -8.68
CA ARG A 265 35.16 -23.23 -7.61
C ARG A 265 35.30 -22.12 -6.57
N GLU A 266 35.09 -20.86 -6.97
CA GLU A 266 35.15 -19.69 -6.10
C GLU A 266 33.87 -19.52 -5.25
N LEU A 267 32.77 -20.17 -5.63
CA LEU A 267 31.50 -20.10 -4.90
C LEU A 267 31.58 -20.86 -3.56
N PRO A 268 31.25 -20.22 -2.41
CA PRO A 268 31.26 -20.86 -1.09
C PRO A 268 30.34 -22.08 -1.03
N ASP A 269 30.81 -23.19 -0.47
CA ASP A 269 30.01 -24.42 -0.33
C ASP A 269 28.76 -24.24 0.55
N LEU A 270 28.71 -23.22 1.42
CA LEU A 270 27.56 -22.93 2.29
C LEU A 270 26.28 -22.50 1.54
N ILE A 271 26.39 -22.03 0.29
CA ILE A 271 25.21 -21.74 -0.57
C ILE A 271 24.49 -23.06 -0.96
N MET A 272 25.16 -24.22 -0.84
CA MET A 272 24.61 -25.53 -1.24
C MET A 272 23.36 -25.96 -0.46
N GLU A 273 23.29 -25.69 0.86
CA GLU A 273 22.24 -26.29 1.70
C GLU A 273 20.95 -25.45 1.73
N ILE A 274 21.07 -24.11 1.68
CA ILE A 274 19.91 -23.22 1.76
C ILE A 274 19.06 -23.29 0.48
N GLU A 275 19.66 -23.42 -0.72
CA GLU A 275 18.90 -23.50 -1.97
C GLU A 275 18.13 -24.84 -2.13
N GLU A 276 18.59 -25.93 -1.50
CA GLU A 276 17.90 -27.23 -1.52
C GLU A 276 16.74 -27.29 -0.51
N GLU A 277 16.90 -26.75 0.70
CA GLU A 277 15.84 -26.75 1.72
C GLU A 277 14.71 -25.75 1.43
N THR A 278 15.02 -24.58 0.88
CA THR A 278 13.99 -23.54 0.64
C THR A 278 13.03 -23.92 -0.51
N GLY A 279 13.37 -24.92 -1.32
CA GLY A 279 12.56 -25.37 -2.44
C GLY A 279 11.38 -26.29 -2.09
N ASN A 280 11.34 -26.84 -0.87
CA ASN A 280 10.41 -27.92 -0.49
C ASN A 280 9.72 -27.73 0.87
N LEU A 281 9.94 -26.63 1.59
CA LEU A 281 9.08 -26.30 2.71
C LEU A 281 7.77 -25.73 2.14
N PRO A 282 6.60 -26.37 2.36
CA PRO A 282 5.37 -25.63 2.29
C PRO A 282 5.52 -24.55 3.36
N LEU A 283 5.71 -23.30 2.93
CA LEU A 283 5.42 -22.15 3.78
C LEU A 283 4.02 -22.43 4.29
N VAL A 284 3.95 -22.82 5.56
CA VAL A 284 2.70 -23.02 6.28
C VAL A 284 1.83 -21.85 5.86
N GLU A 285 0.61 -22.14 5.38
CA GLU A 285 -0.49 -21.18 5.35
C GLU A 285 -0.75 -20.73 6.78
N GLN A 286 0.20 -20.04 7.40
CA GLN A 286 -0.13 -18.97 8.27
C GLN A 286 -0.86 -18.02 7.33
N GLN A 287 -2.19 -17.98 7.45
CA GLN A 287 -2.86 -16.70 7.39
C GLN A 287 -2.04 -15.78 8.31
N VAL A 288 -1.01 -15.15 7.74
CA VAL A 288 -0.18 -14.21 8.47
C VAL A 288 -1.14 -13.07 8.72
N THR A 289 -1.58 -12.97 9.96
CA THR A 289 -2.43 -11.91 10.46
C THR A 289 -1.75 -10.60 10.11
N ARG A 290 -2.22 -10.02 9.00
CA ARG A 290 -1.98 -8.67 8.49
C ARG A 290 -1.05 -7.86 9.39
N THR A 291 0.27 -7.97 9.18
CA THR A 291 1.26 -7.19 9.92
C THR A 291 1.29 -5.79 9.32
N ARG A 292 0.24 -5.02 9.56
CA ARG A 292 0.14 -3.62 9.13
C ARG A 292 0.18 -2.75 10.38
N GLU A 293 1.30 -2.05 10.57
CA GLU A 293 1.57 -0.81 11.32
C GLU A 293 0.57 -0.30 12.38
N HIS A 294 -0.09 -1.19 13.11
CA HIS A 294 -0.94 -0.89 14.25
C HIS A 294 -0.78 -2.04 15.25
N SER A 295 0.42 -2.15 15.84
CA SER A 295 0.58 -3.00 17.03
C SER A 295 -0.50 -2.62 18.04
N ALA A 296 -1.11 -3.61 18.71
CA ALA A 296 -2.07 -3.36 19.78
C ALA A 296 -1.50 -2.42 20.87
N GLU A 297 -0.17 -2.40 21.00
CA GLU A 297 0.59 -1.50 21.86
C GLU A 297 0.64 -0.06 21.33
N GLU A 298 0.79 0.14 20.02
CA GLU A 298 0.71 1.45 19.37
C GLU A 298 -0.73 1.99 19.39
N GLN A 299 -1.73 1.13 19.24
CA GLN A 299 -3.14 1.48 19.46
C GLN A 299 -3.43 1.86 20.92
N ARG A 300 -2.75 1.26 21.90
CA ARG A 300 -2.82 1.67 23.32
C ARG A 300 -2.12 3.02 23.57
N LEU A 301 -0.94 3.24 22.98
CA LEU A 301 -0.22 4.51 23.09
C LEU A 301 -1.00 5.66 22.45
N ARG A 302 -1.65 5.44 21.29
CA ARG A 302 -2.52 6.44 20.65
C ARG A 302 -3.83 6.68 21.42
N ARG A 303 -4.34 5.68 22.14
CA ARG A 303 -5.45 5.86 23.10
C ARG A 303 -5.03 6.74 24.28
N GLN A 304 -3.78 6.61 24.76
CA GLN A 304 -3.23 7.49 25.81
C GLN A 304 -2.91 8.91 25.31
N HIS A 305 -2.49 9.07 24.06
CA HIS A 305 -2.02 10.35 23.50
C HIS A 305 -3.14 11.29 22.97
N ARG A 306 -4.42 10.91 23.03
CA ARG A 306 -5.51 11.68 22.39
C ARG A 306 -6.68 12.00 23.32
N GLU A 307 -6.38 12.39 24.56
CA GLU A 307 -7.36 13.00 25.46
C GLU A 307 -7.05 14.50 25.57
N ALA A 308 -7.41 15.26 24.54
CA ALA A 308 -7.54 16.71 24.64
C ALA A 308 -9.01 17.01 24.96
N MET A 309 -9.26 17.70 26.06
CA MET A 309 -10.60 18.09 26.46
C MET A 309 -10.85 19.52 25.98
N VAL A 310 -11.87 19.71 25.14
CA VAL A 310 -12.22 21.03 24.62
C VAL A 310 -13.43 21.56 25.39
N LEU A 311 -13.24 22.64 26.16
CA LEU A 311 -14.31 23.32 26.91
C LEU A 311 -14.57 24.68 26.24
N ASN A 312 -15.70 24.79 25.55
CA ASN A 312 -16.18 26.05 25.01
C ASN A 312 -17.64 26.25 25.41
N ASP A 313 -17.93 27.34 26.09
CA ASP A 313 -19.26 27.72 26.57
C ASP A 313 -20.21 28.20 25.45
N GLY A 314 -19.78 28.13 24.18
CA GLY A 314 -20.59 28.37 22.98
C GLY A 314 -20.82 29.84 22.63
N THR A 315 -20.30 30.77 23.43
CA THR A 315 -20.46 32.23 23.23
C THR A 315 -19.44 32.83 22.28
N ARG A 316 -18.44 32.06 21.83
CA ARG A 316 -17.37 32.50 20.92
C ARG A 316 -16.81 31.37 20.05
N PRO A 317 -16.17 31.69 18.90
CA PRO A 317 -15.46 30.72 18.08
C PRO A 317 -14.32 30.05 18.84
N LEU A 318 -14.07 28.77 18.58
CA LEU A 318 -13.06 27.95 19.24
C LEU A 318 -11.67 28.60 19.17
N ALA A 319 -11.08 28.84 20.34
CA ALA A 319 -9.73 29.37 20.47
C ALA A 319 -8.80 28.33 21.12
N ARG A 320 -7.47 28.52 20.98
CA ARG A 320 -6.47 27.59 21.52
C ARG A 320 -6.58 27.39 23.04
N GLU A 321 -7.06 28.41 23.74
CA GLU A 321 -7.33 28.41 25.18
C GLU A 321 -8.50 27.49 25.60
N ASP A 322 -9.38 27.12 24.67
CA ASP A 322 -10.49 26.20 24.92
C ASP A 322 -10.02 24.73 24.88
N ILE A 323 -8.74 24.46 24.57
CA ILE A 323 -8.17 23.12 24.39
C ILE A 323 -7.25 22.80 25.57
N ILE A 324 -7.64 21.84 26.39
CA ILE A 324 -6.87 21.35 27.54
C ILE A 324 -6.20 20.04 27.15
N GLU A 325 -4.88 20.08 27.00
CA GLU A 325 -4.03 18.91 26.75
C GLU A 325 -3.34 18.49 28.05
N ARG A 326 -3.16 17.18 28.26
CA ARG A 326 -2.46 16.67 29.44
C ARG A 326 -0.95 16.88 29.27
N GLU A 327 -0.34 17.79 30.04
CA GLU A 327 1.11 18.02 29.97
C GLU A 327 1.91 16.78 30.42
N HIS A 328 2.84 16.34 29.58
CA HIS A 328 3.77 15.26 29.89
C HIS A 328 4.90 15.76 30.80
N THR A 329 4.62 15.87 32.10
CA THR A 329 5.66 15.65 33.10
C THR A 329 5.25 14.49 33.98
N SER A 330 5.93 13.35 33.80
CA SER A 330 6.11 12.40 34.89
C SER A 330 7.52 11.82 34.79
N PRO A 331 8.29 11.87 35.88
CA PRO A 331 9.54 11.13 36.00
C PRO A 331 9.26 9.65 36.31
N ALA A 332 10.28 8.83 36.01
CA ALA A 332 10.46 7.39 36.25
C ALA A 332 9.83 6.44 35.22
#